data_AF-T0SX46-F1
#
_entry.id   AF-T0SX46-F1
#
_cell.length_a   1.000
_cell.length_b   1.000
_cell.length_c   1.000
_cell.angle_alpha   90.00
_cell.angle_beta   90.00
_cell.angle_gamma   90.00
#
_symmetry.space_group_name_H-M   'P 1'
#
loop_
_entity.id
_entity.type
_entity.pdbx_description
1 polymer ?
#
loop_
_entity_poly.entity_id
_entity_poly.type
_entity_poly.pdbx_seq_one_letter_code
_entity_poly.pdbx_strand_id
1 'polypeptide(L)'
;MKNLLLILTLVLLGSCSSAVKEEVREDRMTVGHISQEQMIDKMREMINRIPGITKDQHDKLLNLHADVYADSQDISEKIKQNKVLLFKYLAEDKNKEINFVKKDLKKLYNRKLELMFQAFDKVKAILGKDAKKVMSDEEFRLYHGFSHERF
;
A
#
# COMPACT_ATOMS: atom_id res chain seq x y z
N MET A 1 -14.92 -35.51 28.68
CA MET A 1 -14.80 -35.57 27.21
C MET A 1 -15.31 -34.32 26.49
N LYS A 2 -16.37 -33.63 26.96
CA LYS A 2 -16.84 -32.35 26.37
C LYS A 2 -15.76 -31.24 26.32
N ASN A 3 -14.89 -31.16 27.32
CA ASN A 3 -13.86 -30.11 27.39
C ASN A 3 -12.67 -30.35 26.44
N LEU A 4 -12.46 -31.57 25.94
CA LEU A 4 -11.39 -31.90 24.98
C LEU A 4 -11.78 -31.48 23.55
N LEU A 5 -13.07 -31.59 23.23
CA LEU A 5 -13.65 -31.20 21.93
C LEU A 5 -13.66 -29.68 21.72
N LEU A 6 -13.69 -28.92 22.82
CA LEU A 6 -13.65 -27.45 22.84
C LEU A 6 -12.24 -26.89 22.62
N ILE A 7 -11.19 -27.64 23.01
CA ILE A 7 -9.80 -27.24 22.79
C ILE A 7 -9.37 -27.53 21.34
N LEU A 8 -9.84 -28.64 20.76
CA LEU A 8 -9.53 -29.01 19.38
C LEU A 8 -10.14 -28.04 18.35
N THR A 9 -11.29 -27.43 18.67
CA THR A 9 -11.95 -26.43 17.81
C THR A 9 -11.28 -25.06 17.89
N LEU A 10 -10.68 -24.68 19.03
CA LEU A 10 -9.92 -23.43 19.13
C LEU A 10 -8.58 -23.46 18.38
N VAL A 11 -7.93 -24.62 18.28
CA VAL A 11 -6.63 -24.76 17.58
C VAL A 11 -6.80 -24.61 16.06
N LEU A 12 -7.93 -25.03 15.49
CA LEU A 12 -8.19 -24.95 14.05
C LEU A 12 -8.49 -23.51 13.56
N LEU A 13 -8.91 -22.60 14.45
CA LEU A 13 -9.20 -21.21 14.09
C LEU A 13 -7.96 -20.31 14.08
N GLY A 14 -6.86 -20.71 14.72
CA GLY A 14 -5.60 -19.96 14.75
C GLY A 14 -4.79 -20.00 13.45
N SER A 15 -5.00 -21.03 12.62
CA SER A 15 -4.17 -21.29 11.43
C SER A 15 -4.53 -20.45 10.20
N CYS A 16 -5.69 -19.79 10.19
CA CYS A 16 -6.14 -18.99 9.04
C CYS A 16 -5.40 -17.64 8.96
N SER A 17 -5.03 -17.05 10.11
CA SER A 17 -4.29 -15.78 10.14
C SER A 17 -2.82 -15.92 9.75
N SER A 18 -2.21 -17.09 9.94
CA SER A 18 -0.83 -17.34 9.53
C SER A 18 -0.70 -17.50 8.02
N ALA A 19 -1.69 -18.10 7.36
CA ALA A 19 -1.69 -18.31 5.91
C ALA A 19 -1.70 -16.98 5.13
N VAL A 20 -2.60 -16.05 5.47
CA VAL A 20 -2.68 -14.73 4.82
C VAL A 20 -1.39 -13.92 4.97
N LYS A 21 -0.75 -14.00 6.14
CA LYS A 21 0.51 -13.29 6.39
C LYS A 21 1.65 -13.85 5.55
N GLU A 22 1.66 -15.17 5.37
CA GLU A 22 2.65 -15.86 4.55
C GLU A 22 2.45 -15.55 3.06
N GLU A 23 1.21 -15.55 2.57
CA GLU A 23 0.86 -15.14 1.21
C GLU A 23 1.35 -13.72 0.90
N VAL A 24 1.07 -12.74 1.77
CA VAL A 24 1.57 -11.37 1.60
C VAL A 24 3.10 -11.30 1.63
N ARG A 25 3.77 -12.21 2.34
CA ARG A 25 5.24 -12.27 2.37
C ARG A 25 5.78 -12.80 1.04
N GLU A 26 5.17 -13.84 0.49
CA GLU A 26 5.51 -14.42 -0.80
C GLU A 26 5.28 -13.43 -1.95
N ASP A 27 4.11 -12.79 -2.00
CA ASP A 27 3.80 -11.74 -2.98
C ASP A 27 4.77 -10.57 -2.91
N ARG A 28 5.27 -10.24 -1.71
CA ARG A 28 6.29 -9.19 -1.58
C ARG A 28 7.61 -9.61 -2.23
N MET A 29 7.97 -10.89 -2.15
CA MET A 29 9.21 -11.40 -2.76
C MET A 29 9.11 -11.41 -4.29
N THR A 30 7.93 -11.69 -4.86
CA THR A 30 7.72 -11.67 -6.32
C THR A 30 7.76 -10.25 -6.90
N VAL A 31 7.24 -9.26 -6.17
CA VAL A 31 7.34 -7.84 -6.57
C VAL A 31 8.79 -7.35 -6.53
N GLY A 32 9.62 -7.90 -5.65
CA GLY A 32 11.03 -7.57 -5.53
C GLY A 32 11.30 -6.15 -5.00
N HIS A 33 12.56 -5.71 -5.11
CA HIS A 33 12.92 -4.33 -4.80
C HIS A 33 12.48 -3.40 -5.93
N ILE A 34 11.75 -2.34 -5.59
CA ILE A 34 11.28 -1.34 -6.54
C ILE A 34 11.67 0.06 -6.06
N SER A 35 12.29 0.85 -6.93
CA SER A 35 12.56 2.26 -6.67
C SER A 35 11.26 3.08 -6.75
N GLN A 36 11.30 4.32 -6.26
CA GLN A 36 10.13 5.20 -6.36
C GLN A 36 9.75 5.49 -7.82
N GLU A 37 10.74 5.68 -8.70
CA GLU A 37 10.54 5.92 -10.13
C GLU A 37 9.92 4.68 -10.79
N GLN A 38 10.50 3.50 -10.54
CA GLN A 38 9.96 2.23 -11.05
C GLN A 38 8.53 1.98 -10.56
N MET A 39 8.20 2.37 -9.33
CA MET A 39 6.84 2.24 -8.80
C MET A 39 5.84 3.11 -9.57
N ILE A 40 6.21 4.34 -9.93
CA ILE A 40 5.36 5.26 -10.71
C ILE A 40 5.10 4.66 -12.10
N ASP A 41 6.17 4.23 -12.78
CA ASP A 41 6.07 3.66 -14.12
C ASP A 41 5.25 2.37 -14.10
N LYS A 42 5.48 1.49 -13.13
CA LYS A 42 4.71 0.25 -12.96
C LYS A 42 3.23 0.54 -12.68
N MET A 43 2.90 1.54 -11.87
CA MET A 43 1.51 1.93 -11.62
C MET A 43 0.82 2.48 -12.88
N ARG A 44 1.51 3.32 -13.66
CA ARG A 44 0.98 3.82 -14.94
C ARG A 44 0.77 2.69 -15.94
N GLU A 45 1.73 1.78 -16.05
CA GLU A 45 1.63 0.61 -16.89
C GLU A 45 0.44 -0.27 -16.49
N MET A 46 0.28 -0.54 -15.19
CA MET A 46 -0.86 -1.27 -14.66
C MET A 46 -2.18 -0.59 -15.07
N ILE A 47 -2.32 0.73 -14.88
CA ILE A 47 -3.53 1.47 -15.26
C ILE A 47 -3.83 1.35 -16.76
N ASN A 48 -2.80 1.42 -17.61
CA ASN A 48 -2.96 1.34 -19.06
C ASN A 48 -3.33 -0.05 -19.57
N ARG A 49 -3.04 -1.10 -18.78
CA ARG A 49 -3.29 -2.50 -19.15
C ARG A 49 -4.53 -3.09 -18.48
N ILE A 50 -5.27 -2.30 -17.69
CA ILE A 50 -6.48 -2.78 -17.04
C ILE A 50 -7.50 -3.19 -18.12
N PRO A 51 -7.90 -4.46 -18.20
CA PRO A 51 -8.82 -4.92 -19.23
C PRO A 51 -10.24 -4.42 -18.97
N GLY A 52 -10.93 -4.02 -20.03
CA GLY A 52 -12.37 -3.76 -19.99
C GLY A 52 -12.81 -2.50 -19.23
N ILE A 53 -11.90 -1.59 -18.87
CA ILE A 53 -12.28 -0.28 -18.32
C ILE A 53 -12.66 0.71 -19.42
N THR A 54 -13.59 1.61 -19.11
CA THR A 54 -13.97 2.71 -19.99
C THR A 54 -12.88 3.78 -20.03
N LYS A 55 -12.91 4.63 -21.06
CA LYS A 55 -12.02 5.80 -21.16
C LYS A 55 -12.13 6.73 -19.94
N ASP A 56 -13.36 6.98 -19.47
CA ASP A 56 -13.59 7.82 -18.28
C ASP A 56 -12.97 7.21 -17.01
N GLN A 57 -13.06 5.89 -16.84
CA GLN A 57 -12.41 5.20 -15.71
C GLN A 57 -10.88 5.27 -15.82
N HIS A 58 -10.33 5.07 -17.02
CA HIS A 58 -8.91 5.17 -17.29
C HIS A 58 -8.37 6.57 -16.98
N ASP A 59 -9.02 7.62 -17.49
CA ASP A 59 -8.65 9.01 -17.25
C ASP A 59 -8.73 9.35 -15.74
N LYS A 60 -9.76 8.88 -15.03
CA LYS A 60 -9.91 9.05 -13.58
C LYS A 60 -8.80 8.36 -12.79
N LEU A 61 -8.36 7.16 -13.20
CA LEU A 61 -7.28 6.44 -12.54
C LEU A 61 -5.92 7.14 -12.74
N LEU A 62 -5.65 7.64 -13.95
CA LEU A 62 -4.42 8.39 -14.22
C LEU A 62 -4.36 9.70 -13.43
N ASN A 63 -5.47 10.44 -13.39
CA ASN A 63 -5.56 11.67 -12.60
C ASN A 63 -5.39 11.38 -11.09
N LEU A 64 -6.08 10.36 -10.57
CA LEU A 64 -5.92 9.93 -9.18
C LEU A 64 -4.46 9.57 -8.86
N HIS A 65 -3.80 8.83 -9.76
CA HIS A 65 -2.39 8.47 -9.58
C HIS A 65 -1.48 9.71 -9.55
N ALA A 66 -1.70 10.67 -10.44
CA ALA A 66 -0.94 11.92 -10.47
C ALA A 66 -1.14 12.75 -9.18
N ASP A 67 -2.38 12.90 -8.71
CA ASP A 67 -2.71 13.64 -7.50
C ASP A 67 -2.06 13.01 -6.26
N VAL A 68 -2.21 11.69 -6.11
CA VAL A 68 -1.62 10.94 -4.98
C VAL A 68 -0.09 11.01 -5.01
N TYR A 69 0.51 10.99 -6.21
CA TYR A 69 1.95 11.16 -6.35
C TYR A 69 2.40 12.53 -5.88
N ALA A 70 1.74 13.60 -6.32
CA ALA A 70 2.05 14.97 -5.92
C ALA A 70 1.93 15.16 -4.39
N ASP A 71 0.83 14.72 -3.79
CA ASP A 71 0.60 14.78 -2.34
C ASP A 71 1.65 13.97 -1.57
N SER A 72 2.01 12.78 -2.07
CA SER A 72 3.05 11.93 -1.48
C SER A 72 4.43 12.57 -1.54
N GLN A 73 4.76 13.32 -2.60
CA GLN A 73 6.01 14.09 -2.69
C GLN A 73 6.05 15.22 -1.66
N ASP A 74 5.00 16.02 -1.53
CA ASP A 74 4.94 17.10 -0.52
C ASP A 74 5.14 16.54 0.90
N ILE A 75 4.45 15.45 1.25
CA ILE A 75 4.63 14.79 2.55
C ILE A 75 6.07 14.29 2.73
N SER A 76 6.67 13.73 1.67
CA SER A 76 8.03 13.19 1.72
C SER A 76 9.08 14.29 1.94
N GLU A 77 8.91 15.46 1.32
CA GLU A 77 9.77 16.62 1.53
C GLU A 77 9.68 17.13 2.99
N LYS A 78 8.46 17.25 3.54
CA LYS A 78 8.27 17.62 4.95
C LYS A 78 8.92 16.61 5.91
N ILE A 79 8.86 15.32 5.60
CA ILE A 79 9.56 14.28 6.37
C ILE A 79 11.08 14.48 6.31
N LYS A 80 11.65 14.78 5.14
CA LYS A 80 13.10 15.05 5.00
C LYS A 80 13.51 16.28 5.82
N GLN A 81 12.77 17.38 5.71
CA GLN A 81 13.01 18.60 6.48
C GLN A 81 12.99 18.34 7.99
N ASN A 82 11.98 17.62 8.48
CA ASN A 82 11.88 17.27 9.90
C ASN A 82 13.01 16.36 10.38
N LYS A 83 13.51 15.44 9.54
CA LYS A 83 14.69 14.63 9.88
C LYS A 83 15.93 15.50 10.09
N VAL A 84 16.16 16.49 9.22
CA VAL A 84 17.26 17.45 9.39
C VAL A 84 17.09 18.27 10.67
N LEU A 85 15.86 18.70 10.98
CA LEU A 85 15.56 19.42 12.22
C LEU A 85 15.83 18.59 13.47
N LEU A 86 15.62 17.27 13.45
CA LEU A 86 15.99 16.41 14.58
C LEU A 86 17.49 16.47 14.87
N PHE A 87 18.35 16.37 13.85
CA PHE A 87 19.79 16.46 14.03
C PHE A 87 20.22 17.85 14.50
N LYS A 88 19.64 18.90 13.94
CA LYS A 88 19.89 20.27 14.37
C LYS A 88 19.54 20.47 15.84
N TYR A 89 18.34 20.09 16.27
CA TYR A 89 17.90 20.29 17.65
C TYR A 89 18.60 19.35 18.63
N LEU A 90 19.07 18.19 18.19
CA LEU A 90 19.94 17.33 18.97
C LEU A 90 21.28 18.02 19.26
N ALA A 91 21.90 18.63 18.25
CA ALA A 91 23.17 19.37 18.41
C ALA A 91 23.03 20.62 19.31
N GLU A 92 21.82 21.21 19.37
CA GLU A 92 21.50 22.39 20.18
C GLU A 92 20.91 22.04 21.57
N ASP A 93 20.82 20.75 21.94
CA ASP A 93 20.17 20.25 23.18
C ASP A 93 18.72 20.77 23.40
N LYS A 94 17.96 20.91 22.30
CA LYS A 94 16.59 21.43 22.27
C LYS A 94 15.54 20.34 22.42
N ASN A 95 15.45 19.77 23.63
CA ASN A 95 14.61 18.61 23.93
C ASN A 95 13.10 18.82 23.67
N LYS A 96 12.57 20.02 23.89
CA LYS A 96 11.13 20.32 23.64
C LYS A 96 10.82 20.28 22.13
N GLU A 97 11.70 20.87 21.33
CA GLU A 97 11.61 20.94 19.88
C GLU A 97 11.79 19.55 19.27
N ILE A 98 12.72 18.74 19.79
CA ILE A 98 12.87 17.33 19.40
C ILE A 98 11.56 16.58 19.58
N ASN A 99 10.89 16.74 20.74
CA ASN A 99 9.61 16.07 21.01
C ASN A 99 8.50 16.54 20.05
N PHE A 100 8.47 17.84 19.74
CA PHE A 100 7.55 18.39 18.74
C PHE A 100 7.80 17.78 17.35
N VAL A 101 9.05 17.78 16.87
CA VAL A 101 9.42 17.24 15.55
C VAL A 101 9.14 15.73 15.48
N LYS A 102 9.40 14.96 16.55
CA LYS A 102 9.03 13.53 16.61
C LYS A 102 7.52 13.32 16.44
N LYS A 103 6.70 14.14 17.08
CA LYS A 103 5.23 14.07 16.95
C LYS A 103 4.80 14.42 15.52
N ASP A 104 5.39 15.45 14.93
CA ASP A 104 5.06 15.88 13.57
C ASP A 104 5.47 14.83 12.53
N LEU A 105 6.64 14.21 12.67
CA LEU A 105 7.05 13.07 11.83
C LEU A 105 6.04 11.92 11.88
N LYS A 106 5.61 11.52 13.08
CA LYS A 106 4.59 10.46 13.23
C LYS A 106 3.29 10.84 12.49
N LYS A 107 2.87 12.10 12.61
CA LYS A 107 1.68 12.61 11.92
C LYS A 107 1.84 12.54 10.40
N LEU A 108 2.99 12.95 9.86
CA LEU A 108 3.28 12.90 8.43
C LEU A 108 3.31 11.46 7.88
N TYR A 109 3.93 10.53 8.61
CA TYR A 109 3.93 9.11 8.22
C TYR A 109 2.52 8.52 8.23
N ASN A 110 1.72 8.80 9.26
CA ASN A 110 0.32 8.36 9.30
C ASN A 110 -0.49 8.97 8.15
N ARG A 111 -0.30 10.26 7.86
CA ARG A 111 -0.95 10.93 6.73
C ARG A 111 -0.60 10.30 5.40
N LYS A 112 0.67 9.89 5.22
CA LYS A 112 1.11 9.19 4.01
C LYS A 112 0.40 7.84 3.85
N LEU A 113 0.24 7.09 4.94
CA LEU A 113 -0.50 5.82 4.95
C LEU A 113 -1.99 6.03 4.63
N GLU A 114 -2.61 7.01 5.29
CA GLU A 114 -4.00 7.39 5.03
C GLU A 114 -4.24 7.77 3.57
N LEU A 115 -3.34 8.56 2.98
CA LEU A 115 -3.40 8.93 1.55
C LEU A 115 -3.41 7.68 0.66
N MET A 116 -2.55 6.70 0.93
CA MET A 116 -2.49 5.45 0.16
C MET A 116 -3.75 4.60 0.31
N PHE A 117 -4.31 4.49 1.53
CA PHE A 117 -5.56 3.75 1.74
C PHE A 117 -6.76 4.43 1.10
N GLN A 118 -6.86 5.76 1.21
CA GLN A 118 -7.91 6.54 0.55
C GLN A 118 -7.81 6.43 -0.98
N ALA A 119 -6.60 6.44 -1.54
CA ALA A 119 -6.38 6.22 -2.97
C ALA A 119 -6.89 4.84 -3.40
N PHE A 120 -6.58 3.79 -2.62
CA PHE A 120 -7.05 2.44 -2.90
C PHE A 120 -8.60 2.34 -2.88
N ASP A 121 -9.26 2.98 -1.93
CA ASP A 121 -10.72 3.03 -1.88
C ASP A 121 -11.32 3.78 -3.08
N LYS A 122 -10.67 4.88 -3.51
CA LYS A 122 -11.06 5.61 -4.73
C LYS A 122 -10.88 4.77 -5.99
N VAL A 123 -9.79 3.99 -6.11
CA VAL A 123 -9.59 3.05 -7.22
C VAL A 123 -10.74 2.05 -7.29
N LYS A 124 -11.11 1.44 -6.16
CA LYS A 124 -12.28 0.54 -6.10
C LYS A 124 -13.57 1.22 -6.54
N ALA A 125 -13.79 2.46 -6.10
CA ALA A 125 -14.96 3.23 -6.49
C ALA A 125 -15.00 3.53 -8.00
N ILE A 126 -13.85 3.87 -8.61
CA ILE A 126 -13.75 4.13 -10.05
C ILE A 126 -14.02 2.86 -10.86
N LEU A 127 -13.44 1.72 -10.45
CA LEU A 127 -13.60 0.44 -11.13
C LEU A 127 -14.99 -0.19 -10.92
N GLY A 128 -15.70 0.19 -9.85
CA GLY A 128 -17.06 -0.26 -9.57
C GLY A 128 -17.15 -1.76 -9.27
N LYS A 129 -18.31 -2.37 -9.58
CA LYS A 129 -18.59 -3.80 -9.29
C LYS A 129 -17.66 -4.76 -10.03
N ASP A 130 -17.04 -4.30 -11.11
CA ASP A 130 -16.11 -5.09 -11.92
C ASP A 130 -14.67 -5.05 -11.41
N ALA A 131 -14.35 -4.28 -10.37
CA ALA A 131 -13.00 -4.16 -9.82
C ALA A 131 -12.34 -5.52 -9.54
N LYS A 132 -13.09 -6.46 -8.96
CA LYS A 132 -12.57 -7.81 -8.69
C LYS A 132 -12.34 -8.57 -10.00
N LYS A 133 -13.29 -8.55 -10.92
CA LYS A 133 -13.25 -9.27 -12.20
C LYS A 133 -12.10 -8.80 -13.08
N VAL A 134 -11.91 -7.49 -13.12
CA VAL A 134 -10.89 -6.79 -13.89
C VAL A 134 -9.48 -7.02 -13.31
N MET A 135 -9.34 -6.96 -11.98
CA MET A 135 -8.06 -7.19 -11.30
C MET A 135 -7.71 -8.68 -11.17
N SER A 136 -8.69 -9.58 -11.32
CA SER A 136 -8.48 -11.03 -11.35
C SER A 136 -8.21 -11.59 -12.73
N ASP A 137 -8.21 -10.75 -13.77
CA ASP A 137 -7.94 -11.17 -15.14
C ASP A 137 -6.57 -11.85 -15.24
N GLU A 138 -6.55 -13.04 -15.82
CA GLU A 138 -5.37 -13.92 -15.80
C GLU A 138 -4.21 -13.34 -16.61
N GLU A 139 -4.51 -12.66 -17.73
CA GLU A 139 -3.52 -12.00 -18.57
C GLU A 139 -2.93 -10.78 -17.84
N PHE A 140 -3.80 -9.96 -17.22
CA PHE A 140 -3.38 -8.85 -16.36
C PHE A 140 -2.48 -9.32 -15.20
N ARG A 141 -2.83 -10.45 -14.57
CA ARG A 141 -2.08 -11.03 -13.46
C ARG A 141 -0.73 -11.60 -13.89
N LEU A 142 -0.70 -12.40 -14.97
CA LEU A 142 0.53 -12.99 -15.51
C LEU A 142 1.50 -11.90 -15.94
N TYR A 143 1.02 -10.87 -16.62
CA TYR A 143 1.84 -9.77 -17.11
C TYR A 143 2.51 -8.98 -15.97
N HIS A 144 1.81 -8.77 -14.86
CA HIS A 144 2.33 -8.02 -13.72
C HIS A 144 3.04 -8.89 -12.65
N GLY A 145 3.17 -10.19 -12.90
CA GLY A 145 3.83 -11.14 -11.99
C GLY A 145 2.99 -11.49 -10.76
N PHE A 146 1.67 -11.31 -10.81
CA PHE A 146 0.73 -11.76 -9.77
C PHE A 146 0.42 -13.26 -9.94
N SER A 147 1.44 -14.12 -9.86
CA SER A 147 1.26 -15.57 -10.01
C SER A 147 0.52 -16.17 -8.80
N HIS A 148 -0.59 -16.85 -9.06
CA HIS A 148 -0.98 -18.01 -8.24
C HIS A 148 -0.54 -19.25 -9.01
N GLU A 149 0.71 -19.67 -8.81
CA GLU A 149 0.97 -21.11 -8.80
C GLU A 149 0.98 -21.50 -7.31
N ARG A 150 0.18 -22.41 -6.78
CA ARG A 150 -0.62 -23.47 -7.40
C ARG A 150 -1.38 -24.22 -6.26
N PHE A 151 -2.53 -24.81 -6.61
CA PHE A 151 -3.26 -25.94 -5.97
C PHE A 151 -3.84 -25.81 -4.55
#